data_AF-A0A931MX65-F1
#
_entry.id   AF-A0A931MX65-F1
#
_cell.length_a   1.000
_cell.length_b   1.000
_cell.length_c   1.000
_cell.angle_alpha   90.00
_cell.angle_beta   90.00
_cell.angle_gamma   90.00
#
_symmetry.space_group_name_H-M   'P 1'
#
loop_
_entity.id
_entity.type
_entity.pdbx_description
1 polymer ?
#
loop_
_entity_poly.entity_id
_entity_poly.type
_entity_poly.pdbx_seq_one_letter_code
_entity_poly.pdbx_strand_id
1 'polypeptide(L)' 'MLLAESNKEIEELGFKDGVHYVSCSRSNFYEKAIYYLENEQERKRITDEGYQFVQSHHTNGVRSQELLGFIKEAVDSK' A
#
# COMPACT_ATOMS: atom_id res chain seq x y z
N MET A 1 11.04 -2.72 -2.16
CA MET A 1 10.45 -1.70 -1.27
C MET A 1 9.92 -0.55 -2.12
N LEU A 2 8.72 -0.05 -1.81
CA LEU A 2 8.11 1.10 -2.48
C LEU A 2 8.26 2.35 -1.59
N LEU A 3 8.79 3.44 -2.17
CA LEU A 3 8.81 4.79 -1.60
C LEU A 3 7.76 5.61 -2.34
N ALA A 4 6.78 6.17 -1.64
CA ALA A 4 5.70 6.94 -2.24
C ALA A 4 5.14 7.98 -1.27
N GLU A 5 4.49 9.02 -1.76
CA GLU A 5 3.72 9.94 -0.91
C GLU A 5 2.49 9.21 -0.34
N SER A 6 2.25 9.32 0.97
CA SER A 6 0.98 8.86 1.54
C SER A 6 -0.18 9.69 1.00
N ASN A 7 -1.32 9.04 0.81
CA ASN A 7 -2.57 9.69 0.49
C ASN A 7 -3.73 8.89 1.09
N LYS A 8 -4.89 9.56 1.18
CA LYS A 8 -6.09 8.99 1.80
C LYS A 8 -6.52 7.68 1.13
N GLU A 9 -6.41 7.57 -0.20
CA GLU A 9 -6.83 6.38 -0.93
C GLU A 9 -5.97 5.16 -0.54
N ILE A 10 -4.64 5.32 -0.46
CA ILE A 10 -3.73 4.25 -0.03
C ILE A 10 -4.03 3.79 1.40
N GLU A 11 -4.35 4.73 2.30
CA GLU A 11 -4.73 4.44 3.69
C GLU A 11 -6.08 3.70 3.77
N GLU A 12 -7.07 4.11 2.97
CA GLU A 12 -8.38 3.45 2.87
C GLU A 12 -8.27 2.03 2.28
N LEU A 13 -7.28 1.79 1.41
CA LEU A 13 -6.96 0.44 0.93
C LEU A 13 -6.23 -0.41 1.98
N GLY A 14 -5.90 0.15 3.15
CA GLY A 14 -5.31 -0.56 4.28
C GLY A 14 -3.78 -0.61 4.29
N PHE A 15 -3.10 0.12 3.39
CA PHE A 15 -1.65 0.23 3.42
C PHE A 15 -1.17 1.06 4.62
N LYS A 16 -0.06 0.63 5.24
CA LYS A 16 0.51 1.26 6.42
C LYS A 16 1.97 1.65 6.17
N ASP A 17 2.30 2.90 6.45
CA ASP A 17 3.67 3.42 6.40
C ASP A 17 4.59 2.63 7.36
N GLY A 18 5.80 2.32 6.91
CA GLY A 18 6.79 1.52 7.64
C GLY A 18 6.45 0.03 7.74
N VAL A 19 5.31 -0.41 7.20
CA VAL A 19 4.90 -1.82 7.20
C VAL A 19 4.83 -2.36 5.78
N HIS A 20 3.99 -1.79 4.92
CA HIS A 20 3.77 -2.28 3.55
C HIS A 20 4.54 -1.44 2.51
N TYR A 21 4.81 -0.18 2.83
CA TYR A 21 5.54 0.77 2.02
C TYR A 21 6.20 1.81 2.92
N VAL A 22 6.97 2.72 2.34
CA VAL A 22 7.55 3.85 3.06
C VAL A 22 7.00 5.15 2.49
N SER A 23 6.31 5.91 3.33
CA SER A 23 5.83 7.25 3.02
C SER A 23 7.02 8.20 2.89
N CYS A 24 7.09 8.95 1.81
CA CYS A 24 8.10 9.98 1.60
C CYS A 24 7.49 11.20 0.93
N SER A 25 8.15 12.34 1.04
CA SER A 25 7.84 13.53 0.27
C SER A 25 9.01 13.86 -0.65
N ARG A 26 8.82 14.80 -1.57
CA ARG A 26 9.92 15.35 -2.38
C ARG A 26 11.12 15.83 -1.56
N SER A 27 10.90 16.33 -0.33
CA SER A 27 11.97 16.88 0.51
C SER A 27 12.80 15.80 1.22
N ASN A 28 12.27 14.59 1.43
CA ASN A 28 12.96 13.53 2.17
C ASN A 28 13.19 12.23 1.36
N PHE A 29 12.77 12.20 0.10
CA PHE A 29 12.90 11.03 -0.77
C PHE A 29 14.34 10.52 -0.84
N TYR A 30 15.31 11.41 -1.11
CA TYR A 30 16.71 11.02 -1.25
C TYR A 30 17.29 10.45 0.05
N GLU A 31 17.06 11.14 1.18
CA GLU A 31 17.51 10.69 2.50
C GLU A 31 16.95 9.31 2.86
N LYS A 32 15.64 9.11 2.67
CA LYS A 32 15.01 7.81 2.92
C LYS A 32 15.54 6.73 1.99
N ALA A 33 15.76 7.04 0.71
CA ALA A 33 16.32 6.07 -0.23
C ALA A 33 17.72 5.59 0.20
N ILE A 34 18.58 6.50 0.66
CA ILE A 34 19.91 6.16 1.18
C ILE A 34 19.80 5.35 2.47
N TYR A 35 18.97 5.80 3.43
CA TYR A 35 18.77 5.06 4.68
C TYR A 35 18.38 3.60 4.42
N TYR A 36 17.37 3.36 3.58
CA TYR A 36 16.93 2.00 3.29
C TYR A 36 17.89 1.22 2.40
N LEU A 37 18.82 1.86 1.69
CA LEU A 37 19.90 1.17 0.96
C LEU A 37 20.85 0.49 1.95
N GLU A 38 21.17 1.17 3.04
CA GLU A 38 22.07 0.70 4.10
C GLU A 38 21.38 -0.23 5.11
N ASN A 39 20.05 -0.11 5.26
CA ASN A 39 19.24 -0.90 6.20
C ASN A 39 18.50 -2.05 5.50
N GLU A 40 19.26 -3.03 5.00
CA GLU A 40 18.71 -4.13 4.19
C GLU A 40 17.65 -4.97 4.90
N GLN A 41 17.84 -5.33 6.17
CA GLN A 41 16.89 -6.19 6.88
C GLN A 41 15.51 -5.52 7.00
N GLU A 42 15.49 -4.24 7.34
CA GLU A 42 14.26 -3.46 7.43
C GLU A 42 13.60 -3.30 6.06
N ARG A 43 14.40 -2.95 5.04
CA ARG A 43 13.95 -2.85 3.64
C ARG A 43 13.30 -4.16 3.16
N LYS A 44 13.92 -5.31 3.48
CA LYS A 44 13.41 -6.63 3.12
C LYS A 44 12.11 -6.94 3.84
N ARG A 45 12.04 -6.70 5.16
CA ARG A 45 10.81 -6.87 5.95
C ARG A 45 9.64 -6.10 5.33
N ILE A 46 9.82 -4.81 5.05
CA ILE A 46 8.77 -3.98 4.45
C ILE A 46 8.36 -4.50 3.07
N THR A 47 9.32 -4.95 2.26
CA THR A 47 9.05 -5.50 0.93
C THR A 47 8.24 -6.79 1.00
N ASP A 48 8.61 -7.69 1.91
CA ASP A 48 7.93 -8.97 2.09
C ASP A 48 6.51 -8.76 2.64
N GLU A 49 6.34 -7.91 3.65
CA GLU A 49 5.03 -7.56 4.22
C GLU A 49 4.12 -6.91 3.16
N GLY A 50 4.65 -5.94 2.39
CA GLY A 50 3.89 -5.32 1.31
C GLY A 50 3.47 -6.31 0.22
N TYR A 51 4.35 -7.25 -0.14
CA TYR A 51 4.02 -8.31 -1.10
C TYR A 51 2.93 -9.25 -0.57
N GLN A 52 3.07 -9.74 0.66
CA GLN A 52 2.09 -10.63 1.29
C GLN A 52 0.73 -9.95 1.45
N PHE A 53 0.71 -8.68 1.84
CA PHE A 53 -0.51 -7.89 1.97
C PHE A 53 -1.29 -7.80 0.65
N VAL A 54 -0.61 -7.50 -0.47
CA VAL A 54 -1.24 -7.46 -1.80
C VAL A 54 -1.76 -8.83 -2.22
N GLN A 55 -0.98 -9.89 -2.02
CA GLN A 55 -1.39 -11.25 -2.39
C GLN A 55 -2.59 -11.76 -1.59
N SER A 56 -2.75 -11.30 -0.35
CA SER A 56 -3.85 -11.70 0.54
C SER A 56 -5.12 -10.87 0.40
N HIS A 57 -5.01 -9.58 0.08
CA HIS A 57 -6.15 -8.65 0.11
C HIS A 57 -6.46 -7.97 -1.22
N HIS A 58 -5.54 -7.97 -2.19
CA HIS A 58 -5.66 -7.13 -3.38
C HIS A 58 -5.49 -7.93 -4.68
N THR A 59 -5.90 -9.19 -4.66
CA THR A 59 -6.00 -10.00 -5.88
C THR A 59 -7.16 -9.51 -6.77
N ASN A 60 -7.11 -9.84 -8.05
CA ASN A 60 -8.21 -9.52 -8.98
C ASN A 60 -9.56 -10.04 -8.49
N GLY A 61 -9.57 -11.21 -7.83
CA GLY A 61 -10.79 -11.80 -7.27
C GLY A 61 -11.39 -10.93 -6.16
N VAL A 62 -10.58 -10.54 -5.18
CA VAL A 62 -11.03 -9.67 -4.06
C VAL A 62 -11.51 -8.32 -4.59
N ARG A 63 -10.73 -7.68 -5.47
CA ARG A 63 -11.08 -6.37 -6.04
C ARG A 63 -12.33 -6.39 -6.90
N SER A 64 -12.57 -7.48 -7.64
CA SER A 64 -13.80 -7.64 -8.42
C SER A 64 -15.03 -7.75 -7.52
N GLN A 65 -14.91 -8.45 -6.38
CA GLN A 65 -15.99 -8.57 -5.40
C GLN A 65 -16.31 -7.24 -4.72
N GLU A 66 -15.28 -6.47 -4.32
CA GLU A 66 -15.45 -5.13 -3.76
C GLU A 66 -16.16 -4.20 -4.74
N LEU A 67 -15.74 -4.19 -6.02
CA LEU A 67 -16.37 -3.39 -7.07
C LEU A 67 -17.84 -3.75 -7.25
N LEU A 68 -18.17 -5.04 -7.32
CA LEU A 68 -19.57 -5.48 -7.40
C LEU A 68 -20.39 -5.05 -6.18
N GLY A 69 -19.78 -5.04 -5.00
CA GLY A 69 -20.37 -4.48 -3.78
C GLY A 69 -20.75 -3.01 -3.94
N PHE A 70 -19.81 -2.18 -4.40
CA PHE A 70 -20.06 -0.76 -4.64
C PHE A 70 -21.13 -0.50 -5.69
N ILE A 71 -21.13 -1.28 -6.79
CA ILE A 71 -22.17 -1.17 -7.82
C ILE A 71 -23.54 -1.51 -7.25
N LYS A 72 -23.63 -2.59 -6.47
CA LYS A 72 -24.90 -3.02 -5.85
C LYS A 72 -25.42 -1.96 -4.87
N GLU A 73 -24.56 -1.45 -4.00
CA GLU A 73 -24.92 -0.38 -3.06
C GLU A 73 -25.43 0.86 -3.81
N ALA A 74 -24.74 1.29 -4.87
CA ALA A 74 -25.15 2.44 -5.67
C ALA A 74 -26.50 2.25 -6.39
N VAL A 75 -26.84 1.02 -6.76
CA VAL A 75 -28.13 0.68 -7.40
C VAL A 75 -29.25 0.58 -6.37
N ASP A 76 -28.99 -0.04 -5.22
CA ASP A 76 -29.98 -0.29 -4.15
C ASP A 76 -30.28 0.96 -3.31
N SER A 77 -29.41 1.98 -3.34
CA SER A 77 -29.60 3.26 -2.63
C SER A 77 -30.60 4.23 -3.30
N LYS A 78 -31.50 3.71 -4.14
CA LYS A 78 -32.60 4.44 -4.79
C LYS A 78 -33.93 4.13 -4.11
#